data_AF-A0A3Q3BH82-F1
#
_entry.id   AF-A0A3Q3BH82-F1
#
_cell.length_a   1.000
_cell.length_b   1.000
_cell.length_c   1.000
_cell.angle_alpha   90.00
_cell.angle_beta   90.00
_cell.angle_gamma   90.00
#
_symmetry.space_group_name_H-M   'P 1'
#
loop_
_entity.id
_entity.type
_entity.pdbx_description
1 polymer ?
#
loop_
_entity_poly.entity_id
_entity_poly.type
_entity_poly.pdbx_seq_one_letter_code
_entity_poly.pdbx_strand_id
1 'polypeptide(L)' 'MENFILYEELGAGRSSVVYKGRRKGSLNYVAVICTDKTKKVEITNHVRLSHDMNHPNIVRFYEWYETSNHLWLVVELCTG' A
#
# COMPACT_ATOMS: atom_id res chain seq x y z
N MET A 1 8.11 2.95 -5.97
CA MET A 1 6.94 3.30 -6.80
C MET A 1 7.16 3.14 -8.30
N GLU A 2 8.40 3.10 -8.80
CA GLU A 2 8.65 2.99 -10.26
C GLU A 2 8.11 1.69 -10.91
N ASN A 3 7.92 0.64 -10.11
CA ASN A 3 7.40 -0.66 -10.56
C ASN A 3 5.87 -0.76 -10.62
N PHE A 4 5.14 0.28 -10.22
CA PHE A 4 3.68 0.25 -10.15
C PHE A 4 3.04 1.30 -11.05
N ILE A 5 1.93 0.93 -11.66
CA ILE A 5 1.04 1.84 -12.38
C ILE A 5 -0.15 2.11 -11.45
N LEU A 6 -0.35 3.36 -11.08
CA LEU A 6 -1.51 3.82 -10.33
C LEU A 6 -2.69 4.05 -11.28
N TYR A 7 -3.89 3.67 -10.84
CA TYR A 7 -5.16 3.89 -11.49
C TYR A 7 -6.04 4.82 -10.64
N GLU A 8 -7.33 4.55 -10.62
CA GLU A 8 -8.34 5.30 -9.86
C GLU A 8 -8.13 5.20 -8.34
N GLU A 9 -8.61 6.23 -7.66
CA GLU A 9 -8.79 6.22 -6.22
C GLU A 9 -9.93 5.26 -5.85
N LEU A 10 -9.64 4.36 -4.91
CA LEU A 10 -10.62 3.44 -4.33
C LEU A 10 -11.29 4.03 -3.09
N GLY A 11 -10.60 4.94 -2.39
CA GLY A 11 -11.19 5.72 -1.31
C GLY A 11 -10.16 6.52 -0.51
N ALA A 12 -10.67 7.48 0.24
CA ALA A 12 -9.90 8.34 1.11
C ALA A 12 -10.29 8.15 2.59
N GLY A 13 -9.27 8.06 3.44
CA GLY A 13 -9.38 8.19 4.89
C GLY A 13 -8.93 9.57 5.36
N ARG A 14 -8.82 9.75 6.68
CA ARG A 14 -8.48 11.05 7.31
C ARG A 14 -7.15 11.67 6.87
N SER A 15 -6.17 10.84 6.51
CA SER A 15 -4.79 11.23 6.18
C SER A 15 -4.12 10.22 5.24
N SER A 16 -4.95 9.48 4.51
CA SER A 16 -4.48 8.46 3.59
C SER A 16 -5.46 8.31 2.44
N VAL A 17 -4.94 8.08 1.25
CA VAL A 17 -5.73 7.81 0.05
C VAL A 17 -5.30 6.46 -0.51
N VAL A 18 -6.26 5.63 -0.85
CA VAL A 18 -6.04 4.29 -1.39
C VAL A 18 -6.32 4.32 -2.88
N TYR A 19 -5.36 3.87 -3.67
CA TYR A 19 -5.44 3.77 -5.11
C TYR A 19 -5.41 2.31 -5.54
N LYS A 20 -6.08 2.02 -6.65
CA LYS A 20 -5.86 0.77 -7.36
C LYS A 20 -4.52 0.86 -8.07
N GLY A 21 -3.69 -0.16 -7.91
CA GLY A 21 -2.39 -0.26 -8.55
C GLY A 21 -2.26 -1.56 -9.34
N ARG A 22 -1.30 -1.59 -10.28
CA ARG A 22 -0.86 -2.80 -10.96
C ARG A 22 0.65 -2.82 -11.02
N ARG A 23 1.24 -4.00 -10.76
CA ARG A 23 2.68 -4.18 -10.93
C ARG A 23 3.03 -4.26 -12.42
N LYS A 24 4.04 -3.48 -12.84
CA LYS A 24 4.53 -3.49 -14.22
C LYS A 24 5.04 -4.89 -14.59
N GLY A 25 4.68 -5.34 -15.79
CA GLY A 25 5.05 -6.67 -16.28
C GLY A 25 4.23 -7.85 -15.72
N SER A 26 3.26 -7.61 -14.83
CA SER A 26 2.32 -8.66 -14.39
C SER A 26 0.86 -8.21 -14.52
N LEU A 27 -0.08 -9.14 -14.39
CA LEU A 27 -1.52 -8.86 -14.29
C LEU A 27 -1.99 -8.76 -12.82
N ASN A 28 -1.05 -8.65 -11.88
CA ASN A 28 -1.37 -8.61 -10.46
C ASN A 28 -1.76 -7.18 -10.06
N TYR A 29 -3.03 -7.04 -9.65
CA TYR A 29 -3.54 -5.81 -9.08
C TYR A 29 -3.26 -5.76 -7.58
N VAL A 30 -3.04 -4.56 -7.07
CA VAL A 30 -2.67 -4.25 -5.69
C VAL A 30 -3.43 -3.01 -5.23
N ALA A 31 -3.58 -2.85 -3.92
CA ALA A 31 -3.99 -1.58 -3.33
C ALA A 31 -2.74 -0.81 -2.93
N VAL A 32 -2.68 0.47 -3.31
CA VAL A 32 -1.58 1.37 -2.99
C VAL A 32 -2.09 2.47 -2.07
N ILE A 33 -1.61 2.47 -0.83
CA ILE A 33 -1.99 3.44 0.19
C ILE A 33 -0.95 4.55 0.20
N CYS A 34 -1.37 5.78 -0.08
CA CYS A 34 -0.57 6.99 0.08
C CYS A 34 -0.92 7.66 1.41
N THR A 35 0.07 8.02 2.21
CA THR A 35 -0.15 8.71 3.49
C THR A 35 0.96 9.73 3.78
N ASP A 36 0.67 10.66 4.67
CA ASP A 36 1.61 11.69 5.10
C ASP A 36 2.80 11.11 5.88
N LYS A 37 3.96 11.75 5.75
CA LYS A 37 5.17 11.38 6.49
C LYS A 37 5.04 11.48 8.01
N THR A 38 4.09 12.28 8.50
CA THR A 38 3.81 12.39 9.94
C THR A 38 3.44 11.04 10.56
N LYS A 39 2.93 10.10 9.75
CA LYS A 39 2.56 8.74 10.17
C LYS A 39 3.69 7.72 10.10
N LYS A 40 4.93 8.14 9.83
CA LYS A 40 6.06 7.22 9.64
C LYS A 40 6.24 6.20 10.76
N VAL A 41 6.11 6.62 12.01
CA VAL A 41 6.24 5.72 13.17
C VAL A 41 5.14 4.65 13.18
N GLU A 42 3.89 5.05 12.96
CA GLU A 42 2.72 4.16 12.90
C GLU A 42 2.87 3.15 11.74
N ILE A 43 3.22 3.65 10.56
CA ILE A 43 3.44 2.83 9.36
C ILE A 43 4.59 1.85 9.55
N THR A 44 5.70 2.27 10.15
CA THR A 44 6.87 1.40 10.38
C THR A 44 6.50 0.26 11.32
N ASN A 45 5.71 0.53 12.36
CA ASN A 45 5.21 -0.51 13.25
C ASN A 45 4.26 -1.47 12.52
N HIS A 46 3.34 -0.95 11.70
CA HIS A 46 2.46 -1.78 10.88
C HIS A 46 3.23 -2.69 9.93
N VAL A 47 4.21 -2.16 9.19
CA VAL A 47 5.06 -2.94 8.30
C VAL A 47 5.82 -4.01 9.06
N ARG A 48 6.39 -3.68 10.22
CA ARG A 48 7.10 -4.65 11.07
C ARG A 48 6.20 -5.82 11.50
N LEU A 49 4.94 -5.54 11.82
CA LEU A 49 3.98 -6.57 12.24
C LEU A 49 3.47 -7.42 11.07
N SER A 50 3.32 -6.83 9.88
CA SER A 50 2.70 -7.49 8.73
C SER A 50 3.69 -8.12 7.74
N HIS A 51 4.98 -7.80 7.83
CA HIS A 51 5.99 -8.24 6.87
C HIS A 51 6.00 -9.76 6.65
N ASP A 52 5.91 -10.53 7.73
CA ASP A 52 5.98 -12.00 7.70
C ASP A 52 4.59 -12.66 7.75
N MET A 53 3.52 -11.87 7.75
CA MET A 53 2.16 -12.41 7.79
C MET A 53 1.71 -12.87 6.41
N ASN A 54 1.56 -14.19 6.26
CA ASN A 54 1.04 -14.83 5.05
C ASN A 54 -0.09 -15.80 5.42
N HIS A 55 -1.32 -15.27 5.49
CA HIS A 55 -2.51 -16.03 5.85
C HIS A 55 -3.70 -15.61 4.98
N PRO A 56 -4.54 -16.54 4.50
CA PRO A 56 -5.65 -16.23 3.57
C PRO A 56 -6.70 -15.24 4.12
N ASN A 57 -6.73 -15.01 5.43
CA ASN A 57 -7.65 -14.06 6.08
C ASN A 57 -6.97 -12.80 6.62
N ILE A 58 -5.70 -12.57 6.27
CA ILE A 58 -4.96 -11.38 6.65
C ILE A 58 -4.47 -10.74 5.36
N VAL A 59 -4.78 -9.45 5.17
CA VAL A 59 -4.34 -8.69 4.00
C VAL A 59 -2.82 -8.78 3.90
N ARG A 60 -2.35 -9.27 2.76
CA ARG A 60 -0.91 -9.44 2.55
C ARG A 60 -0.24 -8.10 2.30
N PHE A 61 0.82 -7.83 3.07
CA PHE A 61 1.75 -6.75 2.80
C PHE A 61 2.77 -7.19 1.74
N TYR A 62 3.07 -6.32 0.77
CA TYR A 62 4.08 -6.60 -0.24
C TYR A 62 5.34 -5.76 -0.04
N GLU A 63 5.20 -4.44 -0.09
CA GLU A 63 6.33 -3.52 -0.02
C GLU A 63 5.86 -2.10 0.32
N TRP A 64 6.80 -1.25 0.70
CA TRP A 64 6.53 0.17 0.95
C TRP A 64 7.66 1.03 0.40
N TYR A 65 7.33 2.29 0.11
CA TYR A 65 8.25 3.29 -0.41
C TYR A 65 8.10 4.59 0.37
N GLU A 66 9.23 5.24 0.61
CA GLU A 66 9.27 6.62 1.08
C GLU A 66 9.67 7.53 -0.08
N THR A 67 8.82 8.51 -0.39
CA THR A 67 9.14 9.59 -1.34
C THR A 67 9.44 10.88 -0.58
N SER A 68 9.70 12.00 -1.25
CA SER A 68 10.00 13.26 -0.57
C SER A 68 8.88 13.73 0.37
N ASN A 69 7.62 13.54 -0.02
CA ASN A 69 6.47 14.09 0.71
C ASN A 69 5.53 13.03 1.30
N HIS A 70 5.53 11.81 0.75
CA HIS A 70 4.54 10.79 1.10
C HIS A 70 5.18 9.43 1.37
N LEU A 71 4.49 8.64 2.19
CA LEU A 71 4.72 7.22 2.37
C LEU A 71 3.72 6.44 1.52
N TRP A 72 4.21 5.41 0.84
CA TRP A 72 3.42 4.57 -0.04
C TRP A 72 3.51 3.14 0.44
N LEU A 73 2.37 2.51 0.76
CA LEU A 73 2.31 1.08 1.09
C LEU A 73 1.63 0.34 -0.04
N VAL A 74 2.16 -0.83 -0.39
CA VAL A 74 1.58 -1.73 -1.38
C VAL A 74 1.10 -2.98 -0.66
N VAL A 75 -0.20 -3.23 -0.76
CA VAL A 75 -0.88 -4.35 -0.11
C VAL A 75 -1.80 -5.07 -1.10
N GLU A 76 -2.30 -6.23 -0.69
CA GLU A 76 -3.30 -6.98 -1.43
C GLU A 76 -4.56 -6.14 -1.70
N LEU A 77 -5.09 -6.25 -2.92
CA LEU A 77 -6.33 -5.59 -3.31
C LEU A 77 -7.54 -6.44 -2.90
N CYS A 78 -8.39 -5.91 -2.03
CA CYS A 78 -9.67 -6.52 -1.66
C CYS A 78 -10.82 -5.73 -2.30
N THR A 79 -11.65 -6.38 -3.13
CA THR A 79 -12.68 -5.71 -3.93
C THR A 79 -14.10 -5.76 -3.35
N GLY A 80 -14.29 -6.39 -2.18
CA GLY A 80 -15.61 -6.61 -1.58
C GLY A 80 -16.19 -7.95 -1.99
#